data_AF-A0A3N9UR59-F1
#
_entry.id   AF-A0A3N9UR59-F1
#
_cell.length_a   1.000
_cell.length_b   1.000
_cell.length_c   1.000
_cell.angle_alpha   90.00
_cell.angle_beta   90.00
_cell.angle_gamma   90.00
#
_symmetry.space_group_name_H-M   'P 1'
#
loop_
_entity.id
_entity.type
_entity.pdbx_description
1 polymer ?
#
loop_
_entity_poly.entity_id
_entity_poly.type
_entity_poly.pdbx_seq_one_letter_code
_entity_poly.pdbx_strand_id
1 'polypeptide(L)' 'MPATSRIPVSKAVWGELAGLKKPGETYDHLLEGMIEREKKNRLFEDMDRIEKRGKFVAMKW' A
#
# COMPACT_ATOMS: atom_id res chain seq x y z
N MET A 1 -4.55 16.99 17.97
CA MET A 1 -4.67 15.85 18.90
C MET A 1 -4.22 14.62 18.13
N PRO A 2 -3.25 13.80 18.58
CA PRO A 2 -2.95 12.56 17.88
C PRO A 2 -4.15 11.63 18.06
N ALA A 3 -4.84 11.30 16.96
CA ALA A 3 -5.97 10.39 16.98
C ALA A 3 -5.47 9.01 17.43
N THR A 4 -5.82 8.59 18.64
CA THR A 4 -5.31 7.34 19.22
C THR A 4 -6.19 6.17 18.79
N SER A 5 -6.19 5.88 17.49
CA SER A 5 -6.85 4.69 16.95
C SER A 5 -5.99 3.46 17.24
N ARG A 6 -6.61 2.37 17.70
CA ARG A 6 -5.91 1.12 18.02
C ARG A 6 -6.29 0.06 16.99
N ILE A 7 -5.30 -0.56 16.35
CA ILE A 7 -5.49 -1.68 15.44
C ILE A 7 -4.98 -2.94 16.15
N PRO A 8 -5.85 -3.90 16.52
CA PRO A 8 -5.39 -5.15 17.09
C PRO A 8 -4.69 -5.98 16.02
N VAL A 9 -3.48 -6.44 16.31
CA VAL A 9 -2.69 -7.34 15.45
C VAL A 9 -2.17 -8.52 16.27
N SER A 10 -1.87 -9.63 15.60
CA SER A 10 -1.24 -10.78 16.27
C SER A 10 0.19 -10.43 16.71
N LYS A 11 0.71 -11.14 17.72
CA LYS A 11 2.09 -10.96 18.19
C LYS A 11 3.12 -11.17 17.06
N ALA A 12 2.86 -12.12 16.17
CA ALA A 12 3.73 -12.40 15.03
C ALA A 12 3.80 -11.21 14.08
N VAL A 13 2.64 -10.69 13.66
CA VAL A 13 2.55 -9.51 12.78
C VAL A 13 3.17 -8.28 13.44
N TRP A 14 2.98 -8.11 14.75
CA TRP A 14 3.63 -7.03 15.50
C TRP A 14 5.15 -7.12 15.45
N GLY A 15 5.72 -8.32 15.60
CA GLY A 15 7.16 -8.54 15.52
C GLY A 15 7.73 -8.20 14.14
N GLU A 16 7.06 -8.60 13.07
CA GLU A 16 7.45 -8.25 11.71
C GLU A 16 7.36 -6.74 11.47
N LEU A 17 6.26 -6.10 11.90
CA LEU A 17 6.07 -4.65 11.76
C LEU A 17 7.16 -3.88 12.51
N ALA A 18 7.53 -4.34 13.71
CA ALA A 18 8.61 -3.75 14.50
C ALA A 18 9.97 -3.88 13.79
N GLY A 19 10.21 -5.00 13.10
CA GLY A 19 11.43 -5.22 12.32
C GLY A 19 11.55 -4.36 11.05
N LEU A 20 10.42 -3.94 10.48
CA LEU A 20 10.39 -3.05 9.31
C LEU A 20 10.67 -1.58 9.63
N LYS A 21 10.54 -1.21 10.90
CA LYS A 21 10.67 0.16 11.38
C LYS A 21 12.12 0.65 11.35
N LYS A 22 12.37 1.83 10.78
CA LYS A 22 13.71 2.44 10.76
C LYS A 22 14.07 3.12 12.09
N PRO A 23 15.36 3.33 12.37
CA PRO A 23 15.78 4.11 13.54
C PRO A 23 15.15 5.51 13.54
N GLY A 24 14.51 5.89 14.66
CA GLY A 24 13.85 7.20 14.81
C GLY A 24 12.50 7.36 14.10
N GLU A 25 12.04 6.38 13.34
CA GLU A 25 10.73 6.41 12.66
C GLU A 25 9.59 6.20 13.66
N THR A 26 8.37 6.61 13.33
CA THR A 26 7.15 6.25 14.08
C THR A 26 6.39 5.16 13.34
N TYR A 27 5.52 4.42 14.04
CA TYR A 27 4.66 3.45 13.34
C TYR A 27 3.72 4.15 12.34
N ASP A 28 3.30 5.38 12.62
CA ASP A 28 2.50 6.18 11.68
C ASP A 28 3.24 6.39 10.35
N HIS A 29 4.52 6.81 10.39
CA HIS A 29 5.31 6.99 9.16
C HIS A 29 5.56 5.68 8.41
N LEU A 30 5.82 4.59 9.13
CA LEU A 30 5.96 3.27 8.52
C LEU A 30 4.67 2.86 7.79
N LEU A 31 3.51 3.02 8.47
CA LEU A 31 2.20 2.68 7.93
C LEU A 31 1.81 3.58 6.74
N GLU A 32 2.09 4.88 6.80
CA GLU A 32 1.92 5.79 5.66
C GLU A 32 2.71 5.30 4.44
N GLY A 33 3.98 4.94 4.64
CA GLY A 33 4.81 4.39 3.57
C GLY A 33 4.29 3.06 3.01
N MET A 34 3.73 2.19 3.86
CA MET A 34 3.10 0.94 3.43
C MET A 34 1.83 1.20 2.62
N ILE A 35 0.99 2.14 3.06
CA ILE A 35 -0.25 2.52 2.37
C ILE A 35 0.06 3.04 0.96
N GLU A 36 1.07 3.91 0.83
CA GLU A 36 1.45 4.45 -0.49
C GLU A 36 1.98 3.37 -1.44
N ARG A 37 2.73 2.38 -0.95
CA ARG A 37 3.17 1.24 -1.76
C ARG A 37 1.99 0.38 -2.22
N GLU A 38 1.06 0.09 -1.32
CA GLU A 38 -0.13 -0.70 -1.65
C GLU A 38 -1.02 -0.01 -2.69
N LYS A 39 -1.24 1.32 -2.57
CA LYS A 39 -1.97 2.10 -3.59
C LYS A 39 -1.30 2.02 -4.95
N LYS A 40 0.03 2.14 -5.01
CA LYS A 40 0.78 2.02 -6.26
C LYS A 40 0.64 0.63 -6.87
N ASN A 41 0.77 -0.42 -6.06
CA ASN A 41 0.61 -1.80 -6.54
C ASN A 41 -0.78 -2.03 -7.13
N ARG A 42 -1.84 -1.60 -6.44
CA ARG A 42 -3.22 -1.69 -6.95
C ARG A 42 -3.40 -0.95 -8.26
N LEU A 43 -2.81 0.25 -8.39
CA LEU A 43 -2.86 1.01 -9.63
C LEU A 43 -2.22 0.22 -10.79
N PHE A 44 -1.05 -0.38 -10.56
CA PHE A 44 -0.40 -1.20 -11.59
C PHE A 44 -1.21 -2.45 -11.95
N GLU A 45 -1.80 -3.13 -10.95
CA GLU A 45 -2.66 -4.29 -11.18
C GLU A 45 -3.91 -3.92 -11.99
N ASP A 46 -4.50 -2.76 -11.71
CA ASP A 46 -5.66 -2.26 -12.45
C ASP A 46 -5.27 -1.89 -13.89
N MET A 47 -4.11 -1.28 -14.10
CA MET A 47 -3.58 -0.99 -15.44
C MET A 47 -3.35 -2.27 -16.25
N ASP A 48 -2.68 -3.27 -15.68
CA ASP A 48 -2.44 -4.57 -16.33
C ASP A 48 -3.76 -5.28 -16.65
N ARG A 49 -4.75 -5.19 -15.75
CA ARG A 49 -6.09 -5.73 -16.01
C ARG A 49 -6.79 -5.00 -17.16
N ILE A 50 -6.69 -3.68 -17.23
CA ILE A 50 -7.27 -2.88 -18.31
C ILE A 50 -6.58 -3.20 -19.63
N GLU A 51 -5.26 -3.34 -19.65
CA GLU A 51 -4.50 -3.73 -20.86
C GLU A 51 -4.93 -5.12 -21.36
N LYS A 52 -5.04 -6.10 -20.46
CA LYS A 52 -5.47 -7.47 -20.81
C LYS A 52 -6.92 -7.57 -21.27
N ARG A 53 -7.81 -6.69 -20.78
CA ARG A 53 -9.25 -6.69 -21.12
C ARG A 53 -9.64 -5.66 -22.18
N GLY A 54 -8.75 -4.71 -22.45
CA GLY A 54 -9.00 -3.58 -23.31
C GLY A 54 -9.07 -4.02 -24.77
N LYS A 55 -10.26 -3.95 -25.37
CA LYS A 55 -10.35 -3.82 -26.83
C LYS A 55 -9.79 -2.46 -27.20
N PHE A 56 -8.50 -2.39 -27.48
CA PHE A 56 -7.86 -1.21 -28.02
C PHE A 56 -8.47 -0.92 -29.40
N VAL A 57 -9.28 0.14 -29.50
CA VAL A 57 -9.76 0.63 -30.79
C VAL A 57 -8.78 1.70 -31.25
N ALA A 58 -8.05 1.42 -32.33
CA ALA A 58 -7.17 2.41 -32.94
C ALA A 58 -7.99 3.64 -33.35
N MET A 59 -7.56 4.82 -32.91
CA MET A 59 -8.21 6.07 -33.27
C MET A 59 -7.96 6.31 -34.76
N LYS A 60 -9.02 6.19 -35.58
CA LYS A 60 -8.94 6.46 -37.02
C LYS A 60 -9.01 7.98 -37.24
N TRP A 61 -7.97 8.49 -37.89
CA TRP A 61 -7.97 9.81 -38.54
C TRP A 61 -8.52 9.66 -39.96
#